data_AF-A0A2E9NU91-F1
#
_entry.id   AF-A0A2E9NU91-F1
#
_cell.length_a   1.000
_cell.length_b   1.000
_cell.length_c   1.000
_cell.angle_alpha   90.00
_cell.angle_beta   90.00
_cell.angle_gamma   90.00
#
_symmetry.space_group_name_H-M   'P 1'
#
loop_
_entity.id
_entity.type
_entity.pdbx_description
1 polymer ?
#
loop_
_entity_poly.entity_id
_entity_poly.type
_entity_poly.pdbx_seq_one_letter_code
_entity_poly.pdbx_strand_id
1 'polypeptide(L)'
;MITKERQASSRWRLWLVGLALGLLAMTVCGRLIWLHVLETRNLRDISDEITIRYQKIPAYRGMITDRFAQPLAISTPVAAIAARPEKLSDSSWPETLAPLMDIHADRLRDRVAKSVSPFLYLSRYVTPERANQIETLELDGIEVLRQFRRFYPAGEVAAHLVGFTNIEDSGQEGLELSFNDWLSGEDGLRHVLRNRRSNVVRYVSAGQEVKQGRDLRLSIDLRLQYLTYRALKEAVARAQAVGGSAVLVDALTGEVLALVAQPTFNPNDISARQPEKVRNRAVTDLMEPGSPIKPFTVATAIDLGLIDPETLIDTSPGR
;
A
#
# COMPACT_ATOMS: atom_id res chain seq x y z
N MET A 1 -72.29 -65.62 -30.84
CA MET A 1 -72.20 -65.75 -29.37
C MET A 1 -70.96 -65.02 -28.89
N ILE A 2 -71.11 -63.84 -28.31
CA ILE A 2 -70.04 -63.05 -27.70
C ILE A 2 -70.55 -62.55 -26.36
N THR A 3 -69.94 -63.01 -25.26
CA THR A 3 -69.89 -62.39 -23.92
C THR A 3 -68.87 -63.21 -23.12
N LYS A 4 -67.58 -62.86 -23.05
CA LYS A 4 -66.94 -61.83 -22.21
C LYS A 4 -67.12 -62.07 -20.70
N GLU A 5 -66.42 -63.07 -20.15
CA GLU A 5 -66.07 -63.08 -18.74
C GLU A 5 -64.64 -62.55 -18.53
N ARG A 6 -64.55 -61.42 -17.83
CA ARG A 6 -63.31 -60.71 -17.50
C ARG A 6 -62.70 -61.30 -16.23
N GLN A 7 -61.39 -61.56 -16.32
CA GLN A 7 -60.47 -61.98 -15.26
C GLN A 7 -60.74 -61.32 -13.89
N ALA A 8 -61.02 -62.12 -12.87
CA ALA A 8 -60.82 -61.74 -11.47
C ALA A 8 -59.34 -61.94 -11.11
N SER A 9 -58.49 -60.97 -11.50
CA SER A 9 -57.07 -61.00 -11.19
C SER A 9 -56.81 -60.76 -9.69
N SER A 10 -56.63 -61.87 -8.96
CA SER A 10 -55.64 -62.04 -7.89
C SER A 10 -55.39 -60.86 -6.93
N ARG A 11 -56.44 -60.41 -6.21
CA ARG A 11 -56.39 -59.34 -5.19
C ARG A 11 -55.24 -59.46 -4.18
N TRP A 12 -54.80 -60.69 -3.86
CA TRP A 12 -53.68 -60.93 -2.95
C TRP A 12 -52.32 -60.44 -3.48
N ARG A 13 -52.10 -60.45 -4.80
CA ARG A 13 -50.86 -59.94 -5.42
C ARG A 13 -50.77 -58.42 -5.30
N LEU A 14 -51.91 -57.73 -5.42
CA LEU A 14 -52.01 -56.28 -5.25
C LEU A 14 -51.67 -55.85 -3.81
N TRP A 15 -52.16 -56.60 -2.83
CA TRP A 15 -51.81 -56.39 -1.42
C TRP A 15 -50.33 -56.69 -1.13
N LEU A 16 -49.76 -57.72 -1.75
CA LEU A 16 -48.34 -58.08 -1.60
C LEU A 16 -47.43 -56.99 -2.17
N VAL A 17 -47.75 -56.48 -3.36
CA VAL A 17 -47.02 -55.35 -3.98
C VAL A 17 -47.20 -54.08 -3.16
N GLY A 18 -48.41 -53.79 -2.67
CA GLY A 18 -48.67 -52.63 -1.82
C GLY A 18 -47.89 -52.66 -0.50
N LEU A 19 -47.79 -53.84 0.13
CA LEU A 19 -47.01 -54.03 1.36
C LEU A 19 -45.52 -53.89 1.11
N ALA A 20 -45.00 -54.44 0.00
CA ALA A 20 -43.62 -54.26 -0.41
C ALA A 20 -43.26 -52.78 -0.64
N LEU A 21 -44.15 -52.03 -1.32
CA LEU A 21 -43.99 -50.60 -1.57
C LEU A 21 -44.07 -49.78 -0.28
N GLY A 22 -44.97 -50.15 0.65
CA GLY A 22 -45.06 -49.52 1.98
C GLY A 22 -43.80 -49.74 2.82
N LEU A 23 -43.22 -50.94 2.78
CA LEU A 23 -41.96 -51.26 3.46
C LEU A 23 -40.77 -50.49 2.86
N LEU A 24 -40.74 -50.33 1.54
CA LEU A 24 -39.75 -49.51 0.84
C LEU A 24 -39.88 -48.03 1.24
N ALA A 25 -41.10 -47.49 1.28
CA ALA A 25 -41.34 -46.12 1.71
C ALA A 25 -40.92 -45.89 3.16
N MET A 26 -41.24 -46.83 4.06
CA MET A 26 -40.83 -46.81 5.47
C MET A 26 -39.30 -46.82 5.64
N THR A 27 -38.58 -47.62 4.85
CA THR A 27 -37.12 -47.65 4.90
C THR A 27 -36.50 -46.34 4.41
N VAL A 28 -37.03 -45.74 3.36
CA VAL A 28 -36.59 -44.41 2.88
C VAL A 28 -36.88 -43.33 3.91
N CYS A 29 -38.09 -43.27 4.49
CA CYS A 29 -38.43 -42.31 5.53
C CYS A 29 -37.57 -42.49 6.79
N GLY A 30 -37.34 -43.74 7.22
CA GLY A 30 -36.44 -44.04 8.34
C GLY A 30 -35.00 -43.59 8.07
N ARG A 31 -34.49 -43.80 6.85
CA ARG A 31 -33.16 -43.33 6.44
C ARG A 31 -33.07 -41.81 6.41
N LEU A 32 -34.12 -41.12 5.95
CA LEU A 32 -34.21 -39.67 5.95
C LEU A 32 -34.24 -39.08 7.37
N ILE A 33 -35.05 -39.66 8.27
CA ILE A 33 -35.09 -39.24 9.68
C ILE A 33 -33.73 -39.48 10.35
N TRP A 34 -33.08 -40.60 10.07
CA TRP A 34 -31.74 -40.89 10.58
C TRP A 34 -30.72 -39.83 10.12
N LEU A 35 -30.71 -39.48 8.83
CA LEU A 35 -29.88 -38.40 8.26
C LEU A 35 -30.22 -37.03 8.88
N HIS A 36 -31.50 -36.69 9.04
CA HIS A 36 -31.93 -35.39 9.55
C HIS A 36 -31.82 -35.22 11.07
N VAL A 37 -31.86 -36.30 11.86
CA VAL A 37 -31.86 -36.22 13.34
C VAL A 37 -30.49 -36.56 13.91
N LEU A 38 -29.83 -37.61 13.41
CA LEU A 38 -28.51 -38.03 13.93
C LEU A 38 -27.36 -37.33 13.22
N GLU A 39 -27.39 -37.21 11.89
CA GLU A 39 -26.27 -36.65 11.13
C GLU A 39 -26.27 -35.11 11.16
N THR A 40 -27.43 -34.48 11.38
CA THR A 40 -27.53 -33.02 11.53
C THR A 40 -26.95 -32.53 12.86
N ARG A 41 -26.82 -33.39 13.89
CA ARG A 41 -26.02 -33.06 15.08
C ARG A 41 -24.52 -33.08 14.80
N ASN A 42 -24.05 -33.93 13.90
CA ASN A 42 -22.62 -34.06 13.57
C ASN A 42 -22.19 -33.12 12.43
N LEU A 43 -23.13 -32.67 11.59
CA LEU A 43 -22.92 -31.67 10.54
C LEU A 43 -23.14 -30.24 11.00
N ARG A 44 -23.83 -29.98 12.12
CA ARG A 44 -23.97 -28.63 12.69
C ARG A 44 -22.66 -28.08 13.25
N ASP A 45 -21.79 -28.94 13.74
CA ASP A 45 -20.44 -28.55 14.20
C ASP A 45 -19.45 -28.34 13.03
N ILE A 46 -19.75 -28.87 11.83
CA ILE A 46 -19.00 -28.61 10.58
C ILE A 46 -19.68 -27.53 9.72
N SER A 47 -20.92 -27.15 10.05
CA SER A 47 -21.67 -26.02 9.48
C SER A 47 -21.39 -24.71 10.23
N ASP A 48 -20.17 -24.54 10.71
CA ASP A 48 -19.61 -23.21 10.90
C ASP A 48 -19.48 -22.61 9.50
N GLU A 49 -20.26 -21.59 9.15
CA GLU A 49 -20.25 -20.94 7.84
C GLU A 49 -18.82 -20.60 7.40
N ILE A 50 -18.21 -21.49 6.63
CA ILE A 50 -16.90 -21.27 6.07
C ILE A 50 -17.11 -20.38 4.85
N THR A 51 -16.97 -19.08 5.04
CA THR A 51 -17.11 -18.10 3.96
C THR A 51 -15.79 -17.96 3.23
N ILE A 52 -15.82 -18.11 1.91
CA ILE A 52 -14.70 -17.75 1.03
C ILE A 52 -14.56 -16.24 1.06
N ARG A 53 -13.40 -15.73 1.48
CA ARG A 53 -13.06 -14.31 1.39
C ARG A 53 -11.79 -14.11 0.59
N TYR A 54 -11.71 -12.98 -0.09
CA TYR A 54 -10.49 -12.53 -0.75
C TYR A 54 -9.57 -11.89 0.29
N GLN A 55 -8.36 -12.40 0.41
CA GLN A 55 -7.27 -11.73 1.13
C GLN A 55 -6.39 -11.03 0.11
N LYS A 56 -6.28 -9.72 0.25
CA LYS A 56 -5.34 -8.90 -0.51
C LYS A 56 -3.91 -9.22 -0.07
N ILE A 57 -3.04 -9.53 -1.00
CA ILE A 57 -1.60 -9.67 -0.76
C ILE A 57 -0.95 -8.39 -1.31
N PRO A 58 -0.39 -7.54 -0.43
CA PRO A 58 0.17 -6.28 -0.87
C PRO A 58 1.38 -6.50 -1.79
N ALA A 59 1.45 -5.74 -2.89
CA ALA A 59 2.62 -5.65 -3.73
C ALA A 59 3.71 -4.82 -3.05
N TYR A 60 4.96 -5.18 -3.32
CA TYR A 60 6.13 -4.42 -2.96
C TYR A 60 6.28 -3.26 -3.94
N ARG A 61 6.25 -2.04 -3.42
CA ARG A 61 6.54 -0.85 -4.23
C ARG A 61 8.03 -0.78 -4.54
N GLY A 62 8.38 -0.62 -5.82
CA GLY A 62 9.75 -0.67 -6.34
C GLY A 62 10.69 0.34 -5.67
N MET A 63 11.96 -0.03 -5.56
CA MET A 63 12.99 0.80 -4.93
C MET A 63 13.39 1.97 -5.84
N ILE A 64 13.61 3.15 -5.26
CA ILE A 64 14.27 4.25 -5.98
C ILE A 64 15.71 4.30 -5.51
N THR A 65 16.66 4.23 -6.43
CA THR A 65 18.10 4.26 -6.12
C THR A 65 18.82 5.37 -6.89
N ASP A 66 19.94 5.81 -6.34
CA ASP A 66 20.90 6.64 -7.06
C ASP A 66 21.65 5.83 -8.15
N ARG A 67 22.56 6.49 -8.88
CA ARG A 67 23.32 5.86 -9.97
C ARG A 67 24.28 4.75 -9.51
N PHE A 68 24.66 4.73 -8.22
CA PHE A 68 25.50 3.72 -7.57
C PHE A 68 24.69 2.72 -6.73
N ALA A 69 23.38 2.60 -7.02
CA ALA A 69 22.45 1.70 -6.33
C ALA A 69 22.27 1.99 -4.83
N GLN A 70 22.56 3.21 -4.37
CA GLN A 70 22.24 3.64 -3.00
C GLN A 70 20.74 3.92 -2.88
N PRO A 71 20.06 3.39 -1.86
CA PRO A 71 18.61 3.53 -1.71
C PRO A 71 18.21 4.96 -1.32
N LEU A 72 17.29 5.54 -2.10
CA LEU A 72 16.67 6.83 -1.84
C LEU A 72 15.24 6.68 -1.31
N ALA A 73 14.53 5.63 -1.74
CA ALA A 73 13.24 5.22 -1.21
C ALA A 73 13.11 3.70 -1.23
N ILE A 74 12.72 3.13 -0.10
CA ILE A 74 12.55 1.69 0.10
C ILE A 74 11.19 1.39 0.72
N SER A 75 10.63 0.25 0.37
CA SER A 75 9.40 -0.24 1.00
C SER A 75 9.79 -1.18 2.14
N THR A 76 9.47 -0.80 3.38
CA THR A 76 9.78 -1.60 4.57
C THR A 76 8.55 -2.40 5.00
N PRO A 77 8.71 -3.69 5.36
CA PRO A 77 7.59 -4.50 5.83
C PRO A 77 7.12 -3.98 7.20
N VAL A 78 5.83 -3.72 7.32
CA VAL A 78 5.17 -3.34 8.57
C VAL A 78 3.84 -4.08 8.70
N ALA A 79 3.19 -3.96 9.84
CA ALA A 79 1.83 -4.44 10.00
C ALA A 79 0.91 -3.33 10.51
N ALA A 80 -0.32 -3.34 10.01
CA ALA A 80 -1.43 -2.62 10.61
C ALA A 80 -2.17 -3.57 11.56
N ILE A 81 -2.53 -3.06 12.74
CA ILE A 81 -3.36 -3.77 13.70
C ILE A 81 -4.75 -3.20 13.59
N ALA A 82 -5.72 -4.04 13.30
CA ALA A 82 -7.12 -3.69 13.19
C ALA A 82 -7.97 -4.48 14.19
N ALA A 83 -9.13 -3.93 14.52
CA ALA A 83 -10.10 -4.54 15.40
C ALA A 83 -11.47 -4.61 14.72
N ARG A 84 -12.21 -5.67 15.05
CA ARG A 84 -13.64 -5.83 14.74
C ARG A 84 -14.41 -5.71 16.05
N PRO A 85 -14.98 -4.52 16.36
CA PRO A 85 -15.59 -4.26 17.67
C PRO A 85 -16.61 -5.32 18.09
N GLU A 86 -17.44 -5.82 17.17
CA GLU A 86 -18.45 -6.86 17.43
C GLU A 86 -17.89 -8.21 17.88
N LYS A 87 -16.62 -8.51 17.57
CA LYS A 87 -15.97 -9.78 17.90
C LYS A 87 -15.07 -9.71 19.14
N LEU A 88 -14.90 -8.52 19.73
CA LEU A 88 -14.09 -8.34 20.93
C LEU A 88 -14.90 -8.82 22.14
N SER A 89 -14.77 -10.10 22.49
CA SER A 89 -15.49 -10.71 23.62
C SER A 89 -14.75 -10.58 24.96
N ASP A 90 -13.42 -10.51 24.93
CA ASP A 90 -12.59 -10.33 26.11
C ASP A 90 -12.50 -8.84 26.49
N SER A 91 -12.51 -8.49 27.78
CA SER A 91 -12.30 -7.11 28.23
C SER A 91 -10.82 -6.74 28.41
N SER A 92 -9.93 -7.74 28.42
CA SER A 92 -8.49 -7.60 28.71
C SER A 92 -7.60 -7.31 27.50
N TRP A 93 -8.18 -7.28 26.29
CA TRP A 93 -7.43 -7.02 25.06
C TRP A 93 -6.69 -5.68 25.07
N PRO A 94 -7.23 -4.56 25.62
CA PRO A 94 -6.51 -3.27 25.60
C PRO A 94 -5.24 -3.29 26.41
N GLU A 95 -5.25 -3.92 27.59
CA GLU A 95 -4.11 -4.04 28.49
C GLU A 95 -2.99 -4.86 27.87
N THR A 96 -3.35 -5.86 27.07
CA THR A 96 -2.38 -6.75 26.40
C THR A 96 -1.80 -6.11 25.13
N LEU A 97 -2.60 -5.36 24.37
CA LEU A 97 -2.19 -4.71 23.12
C LEU A 97 -1.46 -3.37 23.32
N ALA A 98 -1.84 -2.61 24.33
CA ALA A 98 -1.31 -1.28 24.61
C ALA A 98 0.24 -1.23 24.65
N PRO A 99 0.93 -2.12 25.39
CA PRO A 99 2.40 -2.12 25.44
C PRO A 99 3.07 -2.45 24.11
N LEU A 100 2.43 -3.28 23.27
CA LEU A 100 2.99 -3.70 21.98
C LEU A 100 2.85 -2.62 20.90
N MET A 101 1.96 -1.66 21.10
CA MET A 101 1.65 -0.60 20.15
C MET A 101 2.14 0.78 20.59
N ASP A 102 2.75 0.89 21.79
CA ASP A 102 3.12 2.14 22.46
C ASP A 102 1.93 3.13 22.60
N ILE A 103 0.73 2.61 22.87
CA ILE A 103 -0.51 3.39 23.05
C ILE A 103 -1.14 3.03 24.39
N HIS A 104 -1.63 4.00 25.16
CA HIS A 104 -2.35 3.74 26.41
C HIS A 104 -3.64 2.93 26.18
N ALA A 105 -3.88 1.94 27.04
CA ALA A 105 -5.05 1.05 26.98
C ALA A 105 -6.38 1.81 26.94
N ASP A 106 -6.53 2.86 27.75
CA ASP A 106 -7.76 3.67 27.79
C ASP A 106 -8.07 4.33 26.44
N ARG A 107 -7.04 4.81 25.73
CA ARG A 107 -7.23 5.39 24.39
C ARG A 107 -7.69 4.33 23.39
N LEU A 108 -7.19 3.11 23.49
CA LEU A 108 -7.64 2.01 22.61
C LEU A 108 -9.10 1.67 22.90
N ARG A 109 -9.46 1.55 24.18
CA ARG A 109 -10.82 1.26 24.62
C ARG A 109 -11.81 2.33 24.14
N ASP A 110 -11.46 3.60 24.33
CA ASP A 110 -12.26 4.74 23.86
C ASP A 110 -12.44 4.74 22.34
N ARG A 111 -11.37 4.46 21.59
CA ARG A 111 -11.42 4.44 20.12
C ARG A 111 -12.33 3.34 19.59
N VAL A 112 -12.30 2.17 20.22
CA VAL A 112 -13.19 1.05 19.86
C VAL A 112 -14.63 1.35 20.26
N ALA A 113 -14.86 1.82 21.49
CA ALA A 113 -16.20 2.11 22.01
C ALA A 113 -16.92 3.21 21.22
N LYS A 114 -16.19 4.21 20.70
CA LYS A 114 -16.75 5.28 19.86
C LYS A 114 -16.92 4.88 18.39
N SER A 115 -16.41 3.72 17.97
CA SER A 115 -16.45 3.32 16.57
C SER A 115 -17.79 2.68 16.21
N VAL A 116 -18.42 3.21 15.17
CA VAL A 116 -19.61 2.62 14.54
C VAL A 116 -19.22 1.64 13.42
N SER A 117 -17.95 1.64 13.02
CA SER A 117 -17.46 0.81 11.91
C SER A 117 -17.27 -0.64 12.37
N PRO A 118 -17.70 -1.64 11.56
CA PRO A 118 -17.42 -3.05 11.84
C PRO A 118 -15.92 -3.41 11.73
N PHE A 119 -15.11 -2.47 11.26
CA PHE A 119 -13.66 -2.61 11.11
C PHE A 119 -12.95 -1.29 11.41
N LEU A 120 -11.97 -1.33 12.32
CA LEU A 120 -11.24 -0.15 12.79
C LEU A 120 -9.73 -0.43 12.83
N TYR A 121 -8.93 0.44 12.22
CA TYR A 121 -7.47 0.41 12.41
C TYR A 121 -7.09 0.98 13.78
N LEU A 122 -6.46 0.17 14.63
CA LEU A 122 -5.91 0.58 15.91
C LEU A 122 -4.52 1.23 15.74
N SER A 123 -3.66 0.63 14.93
CA SER A 123 -2.41 1.24 14.46
C SER A 123 -2.13 0.87 13.02
N ARG A 124 -1.49 1.78 12.29
CA ARG A 124 -1.06 1.54 10.91
C ARG A 124 0.35 0.98 10.83
N TYR A 125 1.23 1.28 11.78
CA TYR A 125 2.65 0.97 11.65
C TYR A 125 3.16 0.30 12.93
N VAL A 126 3.15 -1.03 12.91
CA VAL A 126 3.77 -1.89 13.92
C VAL A 126 4.89 -2.68 13.26
N THR A 127 6.00 -2.84 13.96
CA THR A 127 7.14 -3.60 13.43
C THR A 127 6.76 -5.08 13.26
N PRO A 128 7.37 -5.81 12.31
CA PRO A 128 7.06 -7.21 12.10
C PRO A 128 7.19 -8.08 13.36
N GLU A 129 8.14 -7.76 14.24
CA GLU A 129 8.40 -8.49 15.49
C GLU A 129 7.23 -8.33 16.47
N ARG A 130 6.80 -7.09 16.71
CA ARG A 130 5.64 -6.78 17.56
C ARG A 130 4.35 -7.34 16.96
N ALA A 131 4.21 -7.30 15.64
CA ALA A 131 3.07 -7.88 14.95
C ALA A 131 2.99 -9.40 15.15
N ASN A 132 4.11 -10.12 15.10
CA ASN A 132 4.17 -11.56 15.39
C ASN A 132 3.79 -11.87 16.84
N GLN A 133 4.23 -11.03 17.79
CA GLN A 133 3.84 -11.16 19.20
C GLN A 133 2.32 -11.00 19.36
N ILE A 134 1.72 -10.00 18.71
CA ILE A 134 0.26 -9.78 18.72
C ILE A 134 -0.47 -10.98 18.11
N GLU A 135 0.03 -11.51 17.00
CA GLU A 135 -0.57 -12.66 16.31
C GLU A 135 -0.56 -13.93 17.19
N THR A 136 0.48 -14.10 18.02
CA THR A 136 0.62 -15.24 18.95
C THR A 136 -0.38 -15.18 20.11
N LEU A 137 -0.93 -14.01 20.43
CA LEU A 137 -1.92 -13.86 21.50
C LEU A 137 -3.30 -14.39 21.11
N GLU A 138 -3.56 -14.63 19.82
CA GLU A 138 -4.82 -15.16 19.30
C GLU A 138 -6.07 -14.42 19.82
N LEU A 139 -5.97 -13.10 19.99
CA LEU A 139 -7.06 -12.29 20.51
C LEU A 139 -8.24 -12.24 19.54
N ASP A 140 -9.40 -12.72 19.99
CA ASP A 140 -10.63 -12.69 19.21
C ASP A 140 -11.00 -11.25 18.81
N GLY A 141 -11.23 -11.04 17.51
CA GLY A 141 -11.59 -9.73 16.96
C GLY A 141 -10.42 -8.82 16.59
N ILE A 142 -9.17 -9.22 16.84
CA ILE A 142 -7.97 -8.49 16.41
C ILE A 142 -7.39 -9.10 15.13
N GLU A 143 -7.10 -8.27 14.14
CA GLU A 143 -6.52 -8.70 12.87
C GLU A 143 -5.18 -8.00 12.62
N VAL A 144 -4.15 -8.79 12.32
CA VAL A 144 -2.84 -8.31 11.89
C VAL A 144 -2.80 -8.31 10.36
N LEU A 145 -2.71 -7.11 9.77
CA LEU A 145 -2.64 -6.92 8.33
C LEU A 145 -1.21 -6.56 7.93
N ARG A 146 -0.53 -7.48 7.24
CA ARG A 146 0.80 -7.21 6.67
C ARG A 146 0.67 -6.20 5.54
N GLN A 147 1.54 -5.20 5.54
CA GLN A 147 1.58 -4.13 4.55
C GLN A 147 3.02 -3.61 4.42
N PHE A 148 3.24 -2.67 3.51
CA PHE A 148 4.52 -1.98 3.38
C PHE A 148 4.36 -0.52 3.77
N ARG A 149 5.44 0.07 4.27
CA ARG A 149 5.56 1.52 4.47
C ARG A 149 6.73 2.04 3.69
N ARG A 150 6.53 3.14 2.98
CA ARG A 150 7.61 3.83 2.31
C ARG A 150 8.53 4.53 3.32
N PHE A 151 9.84 4.26 3.21
CA PHE A 151 10.89 4.84 4.02
C PHE A 151 11.95 5.49 3.12
N TYR A 152 12.45 6.65 3.52
CA TYR A 152 13.36 7.47 2.72
C TYR A 152 14.69 7.66 3.47
N PRO A 153 15.72 6.83 3.20
CA PRO A 153 16.98 6.85 3.95
C PRO A 153 17.72 8.20 3.85
N ALA A 154 17.66 8.85 2.68
CA ALA A 154 18.29 10.15 2.46
C ALA A 154 17.53 11.34 3.11
N GLY A 155 16.34 11.10 3.67
CA GLY A 155 15.57 12.11 4.40
C GLY A 155 15.42 13.43 3.63
N GLU A 156 15.76 14.53 4.29
CA GLU A 156 15.60 15.89 3.75
C GLU A 156 16.49 16.22 2.55
N VAL A 157 17.57 15.45 2.33
CA VAL A 157 18.58 15.69 1.29
C VAL A 157 18.04 15.43 -0.12
N ALA A 158 17.12 14.48 -0.25
CA ALA A 158 16.51 14.08 -1.52
C ALA A 158 14.99 14.24 -1.54
N ALA A 159 14.42 14.97 -0.57
CA ALA A 159 12.98 15.03 -0.33
C ALA A 159 12.18 15.55 -1.53
N HIS A 160 12.61 16.67 -2.15
CA HIS A 160 11.92 17.25 -3.31
C HIS A 160 12.07 16.43 -4.58
N LEU A 161 13.19 15.73 -4.72
CA LEU A 161 13.48 14.87 -5.85
C LEU A 161 12.60 13.63 -5.79
N VAL A 162 12.71 12.89 -4.68
CA VAL A 162 11.99 11.63 -4.49
C VAL A 162 10.49 11.89 -4.28
N GLY A 163 10.15 12.87 -3.47
CA GLY A 163 8.78 13.13 -3.05
C GLY A 163 8.36 12.24 -1.88
N PHE A 164 7.06 11.93 -1.81
CA PHE A 164 6.52 11.03 -0.79
C PHE A 164 5.24 10.33 -1.25
N THR A 165 4.81 9.32 -0.47
CA THR A 165 3.54 8.60 -0.62
C THR A 165 2.55 8.95 0.50
N ASN A 166 1.27 8.67 0.24
CA ASN A 166 0.20 8.74 1.23
C ASN A 166 0.11 7.45 2.08
N ILE A 167 -0.93 7.31 2.90
CA ILE A 167 -1.13 6.17 3.80
C ILE A 167 -1.47 4.89 3.02
N GLU A 168 -2.01 5.05 1.81
CA GLU A 168 -2.37 4.01 0.86
C GLU A 168 -1.21 3.64 -0.10
N ASP A 169 0.00 4.15 0.17
CA ASP A 169 1.22 3.93 -0.63
C ASP A 169 1.16 4.43 -2.09
N SER A 170 0.27 5.40 -2.34
CA SER A 170 0.18 6.13 -3.61
C SER A 170 1.10 7.35 -3.59
N GLY A 171 1.87 7.53 -4.67
CA GLY A 171 2.75 8.69 -4.85
C GLY A 171 1.98 10.01 -4.85
N GLN A 172 2.49 11.02 -4.16
CA GLN A 172 1.85 12.33 -4.03
C GLN A 172 2.69 13.47 -4.58
N GLU A 173 4.02 13.34 -4.57
CA GLU A 173 4.95 14.36 -5.02
C GLU A 173 6.16 13.74 -5.71
N GLY A 174 6.91 14.56 -6.46
CA GLY A 174 8.21 14.22 -7.03
C GLY A 174 8.21 12.96 -7.92
N LEU A 175 9.26 12.16 -7.79
CA LEU A 175 9.40 10.89 -8.52
C LEU A 175 8.40 9.82 -8.09
N GLU A 176 8.00 9.82 -6.81
CA GLU A 176 6.96 8.91 -6.33
C GLU A 176 5.62 9.12 -7.07
N LEU A 177 5.26 10.38 -7.34
CA LEU A 177 4.06 10.71 -8.13
C LEU A 177 4.25 10.40 -9.62
N SER A 178 5.31 10.93 -10.23
CA SER A 178 5.51 10.82 -11.68
C SER A 178 5.73 9.38 -12.15
N PHE A 179 6.32 8.52 -11.31
CA PHE A 179 6.54 7.10 -11.58
C PHE A 179 5.63 6.19 -10.75
N ASN A 180 4.49 6.68 -10.27
CA ASN A 180 3.60 5.89 -9.41
C ASN A 180 3.22 4.55 -10.02
N ASP A 181 2.82 4.53 -11.30
CA ASP A 181 2.40 3.31 -12.00
C ASP A 181 3.57 2.35 -12.29
N TRP A 182 4.79 2.88 -12.39
CA TRP A 182 5.99 2.06 -12.52
C TRP A 182 6.35 1.38 -11.19
N LEU A 183 6.21 2.13 -10.10
CA LEU A 183 6.65 1.75 -8.77
C LEU A 183 5.61 0.90 -8.01
N SER A 184 4.31 1.08 -8.20
CA SER A 184 3.27 0.51 -7.34
C SER A 184 3.08 -1.02 -7.45
N GLY A 185 3.27 -1.57 -8.64
CA GLY A 185 2.92 -2.98 -8.91
C GLY A 185 1.41 -3.23 -8.88
N GLU A 186 1.03 -4.51 -8.84
CA GLU A 186 -0.37 -4.94 -8.73
C GLU A 186 -0.52 -5.90 -7.55
N ASP A 187 -1.39 -5.54 -6.61
CA ASP A 187 -1.72 -6.38 -5.46
C ASP A 187 -2.35 -7.70 -5.91
N GLY A 188 -1.92 -8.78 -5.27
CA GLY A 188 -2.48 -10.10 -5.51
C GLY A 188 -3.74 -10.33 -4.69
N LEU A 189 -4.52 -11.32 -5.11
CA LEU A 189 -5.70 -11.78 -4.38
C LEU A 189 -5.53 -13.27 -4.09
N ARG A 190 -5.76 -13.68 -2.86
CA ARG A 190 -5.76 -15.10 -2.49
C ARG A 190 -7.09 -15.48 -1.86
N HIS A 191 -7.61 -16.63 -2.27
CA HIS A 191 -8.85 -17.17 -1.74
C HIS A 191 -8.55 -17.86 -0.41
N VAL A 192 -9.10 -17.33 0.68
CA VAL A 192 -8.97 -17.91 2.01
C VAL A 192 -10.33 -18.38 2.52
N LEU A 193 -10.38 -19.60 3.05
CA LEU A 193 -11.48 -20.06 3.89
C LEU A 193 -11.22 -19.53 5.30
N ARG A 194 -12.16 -18.76 5.84
CA ARG A 194 -12.10 -18.30 7.23
C ARG A 194 -13.17 -18.98 8.07
N ASN A 195 -12.84 -19.33 9.31
CA ASN A 195 -13.83 -19.77 10.29
C ASN A 195 -14.53 -18.57 10.96
N ARG A 196 -15.49 -18.83 11.86
CA ARG A 196 -16.21 -17.78 12.62
C ARG A 196 -15.29 -16.85 13.43
N ARG A 197 -14.13 -17.36 13.88
CA ARG A 197 -13.07 -16.59 14.56
C ARG A 197 -12.16 -15.79 13.61
N SER A 198 -12.50 -15.71 12.32
CA SER A 198 -11.70 -15.04 11.27
C SER A 198 -10.34 -15.67 10.99
N ASN A 199 -10.01 -16.84 11.56
CA ASN A 199 -8.75 -17.54 11.30
C ASN A 199 -8.79 -18.19 9.92
N VAL A 200 -7.68 -18.12 9.20
CA VAL A 200 -7.54 -18.76 7.88
C VAL A 200 -7.39 -20.27 8.08
N VAL A 201 -8.40 -21.03 7.64
CA VAL A 201 -8.47 -22.49 7.78
C VAL A 201 -7.79 -23.20 6.62
N ARG A 202 -7.95 -22.67 5.39
CA ARG A 202 -7.42 -23.31 4.18
C ARG A 202 -7.32 -22.30 3.04
N TYR A 203 -6.27 -22.44 2.22
CA TYR A 203 -6.11 -21.74 0.95
C TYR A 203 -6.80 -22.55 -0.16
N VAL A 204 -7.76 -21.94 -0.87
CA VAL A 204 -8.68 -22.68 -1.77
C VAL A 204 -8.19 -22.73 -3.22
N SER A 205 -7.52 -21.69 -3.68
CA SER A 205 -7.02 -21.58 -5.05
C SER A 205 -5.88 -20.57 -5.17
N ALA A 206 -5.10 -20.70 -6.25
CA ALA A 206 -4.29 -19.61 -6.76
C ALA A 206 -5.26 -18.52 -7.24
N GLY A 207 -5.41 -17.44 -6.45
CA GLY A 207 -6.09 -16.25 -6.93
C GLY A 207 -5.18 -15.45 -7.86
N GLN A 208 -5.37 -14.14 -7.95
CA GLN A 208 -4.50 -13.28 -8.75
C GLN A 208 -3.09 -13.23 -8.16
N GLU A 209 -2.08 -13.50 -8.98
CA GLU A 209 -0.67 -13.36 -8.59
C GLU A 209 -0.33 -11.89 -8.31
N VAL A 210 0.49 -11.67 -7.28
CA VAL A 210 1.07 -10.36 -6.98
C VAL A 210 2.07 -10.01 -8.08
N LYS A 211 1.97 -8.83 -8.67
CA LYS A 211 3.04 -8.25 -9.49
C LYS A 211 3.77 -7.20 -8.67
N GLN A 212 5.06 -7.40 -8.46
CA GLN A 212 5.87 -6.43 -7.74
C GLN A 212 6.06 -5.15 -8.57
N GLY A 213 6.19 -4.03 -7.88
CA GLY A 213 6.63 -2.78 -8.47
C GLY A 213 8.04 -2.89 -9.05
N ARG A 214 8.34 -2.07 -10.04
CA ARG A 214 9.66 -2.07 -10.70
C ARG A 214 10.56 -1.02 -10.07
N ASP A 215 11.83 -1.35 -9.90
CA ASP A 215 12.83 -0.42 -9.38
C ASP A 215 13.11 0.70 -10.38
N LEU A 216 13.49 1.87 -9.85
CA LEU A 216 13.84 3.07 -10.61
C LEU A 216 15.24 3.52 -10.22
N ARG A 217 16.18 3.43 -11.17
CA ARG A 217 17.55 3.94 -11.00
C ARG A 217 17.67 5.35 -11.58
N LEU A 218 18.10 6.30 -10.76
CA LEU A 218 18.28 7.70 -11.15
C LEU A 218 19.69 7.98 -11.68
N SER A 219 19.86 9.09 -12.38
CA SER A 219 21.16 9.67 -12.74
C SER A 219 21.87 10.37 -11.58
N ILE A 220 21.13 10.60 -10.49
CA ILE A 220 21.57 11.33 -9.31
C ILE A 220 22.74 10.59 -8.63
N ASP A 221 23.74 11.34 -8.20
CA ASP A 221 24.81 10.86 -7.32
C ASP A 221 24.50 11.35 -5.91
N LEU A 222 24.22 10.44 -4.98
CA LEU A 222 23.82 10.80 -3.62
C LEU A 222 24.89 11.62 -2.88
N ARG A 223 26.18 11.46 -3.24
CA ARG A 223 27.28 12.22 -2.64
C ARG A 223 27.25 13.67 -3.13
N LEU A 224 27.08 13.88 -4.43
CA LEU A 224 26.94 15.22 -5.01
C LEU A 224 25.64 15.88 -4.52
N GLN A 225 24.54 15.13 -4.44
CA GLN A 225 23.28 15.60 -3.87
C GLN A 225 23.48 16.14 -2.45
N TYR A 226 24.17 15.39 -1.57
CA TYR A 226 24.44 15.82 -0.20
C TYR A 226 25.35 17.06 -0.14
N LEU A 227 26.41 17.12 -0.94
CA LEU A 227 27.31 18.26 -0.98
C LEU A 227 26.59 19.54 -1.45
N THR A 228 25.81 19.44 -2.53
CA THR A 228 25.01 20.55 -3.05
C THR A 228 23.94 20.97 -2.05
N TYR A 229 23.27 20.02 -1.40
CA TYR A 229 22.30 20.28 -0.34
C TYR A 229 22.91 21.10 0.80
N ARG A 230 24.07 20.67 1.31
CA ARG A 230 24.76 21.35 2.41
C ARG A 230 25.19 22.75 2.02
N ALA A 231 25.80 22.89 0.85
CA ALA A 231 26.26 24.19 0.33
C ALA A 231 25.10 25.17 0.15
N LEU A 232 23.97 24.72 -0.42
CA LEU A 232 22.79 25.56 -0.59
C LEU A 232 22.17 25.96 0.76
N LYS A 233 22.05 25.01 1.70
CA LYS A 233 21.52 25.29 3.05
C LYS A 233 22.34 26.37 3.75
N GLU A 234 23.67 26.27 3.69
CA GLU A 234 24.58 27.25 4.26
C GLU A 234 24.48 28.62 3.56
N ALA A 235 24.42 28.63 2.23
CA ALA A 235 24.30 29.85 1.44
C ALA A 235 22.99 30.61 1.74
N VAL A 236 21.86 29.90 1.79
CA VAL A 236 20.55 30.47 2.12
C VAL A 236 20.54 31.04 3.55
N ALA A 237 21.09 30.30 4.51
CA ALA A 237 21.18 30.75 5.89
C ALA A 237 22.08 32.00 6.03
N ARG A 238 23.24 32.02 5.38
CA ARG A 238 24.18 33.14 5.41
C ARG A 238 23.60 34.40 4.75
N ALA A 239 22.86 34.23 3.66
CA ALA A 239 22.19 35.32 2.96
C ALA A 239 20.88 35.76 3.64
N GLN A 240 20.43 35.06 4.70
CA GLN A 240 19.09 35.20 5.27
C GLN A 240 17.98 35.18 4.20
N ALA A 241 18.18 34.35 3.16
CA ALA A 241 17.27 34.27 2.04
C ALA A 241 16.02 33.46 2.41
N VAL A 242 14.90 33.77 1.76
CA VAL A 242 13.63 33.03 1.93
C VAL A 242 13.73 31.60 1.40
N GLY A 243 14.58 31.36 0.40
CA GLY A 243 14.81 30.05 -0.18
C GLY A 243 15.84 30.10 -1.30
N GLY A 244 16.03 28.97 -1.97
CA GLY A 244 16.94 28.85 -3.09
C GLY A 244 16.88 27.46 -3.71
N SER A 245 17.51 27.31 -4.87
CA SER A 245 17.59 26.06 -5.62
C SER A 245 18.98 25.93 -6.24
N ALA A 246 19.43 24.69 -6.40
CA ALA A 246 20.67 24.39 -7.11
C ALA A 246 20.51 23.08 -7.88
N VAL A 247 20.98 23.08 -9.14
CA VAL A 247 20.95 21.94 -10.04
C VAL A 247 22.36 21.70 -10.55
N LEU A 248 22.82 20.46 -10.51
CA LEU A 248 24.10 20.04 -11.05
C LEU A 248 23.83 19.08 -12.22
N VAL A 249 24.37 19.41 -13.38
CA VAL A 249 24.15 18.68 -14.63
C VAL A 249 25.50 18.30 -15.22
N ASP A 250 25.60 17.08 -15.74
CA ASP A 250 26.72 16.68 -16.57
C ASP A 250 26.58 17.32 -17.96
N ALA A 251 27.52 18.21 -18.31
CA ALA A 251 27.45 19.03 -19.52
C ALA A 251 27.56 18.22 -20.84
N LEU A 252 28.08 16.98 -20.77
CA LEU A 252 28.28 16.14 -21.96
C LEU A 252 27.08 15.21 -22.19
N THR A 253 26.52 14.65 -21.12
CA THR A 253 25.44 13.66 -21.18
C THR A 253 24.05 14.26 -20.97
N GLY A 254 23.98 15.45 -20.36
CA GLY A 254 22.72 16.06 -19.93
C GLY A 254 22.10 15.41 -18.68
N GLU A 255 22.78 14.44 -18.06
CA GLU A 255 22.30 13.81 -16.84
C GLU A 255 22.26 14.80 -15.66
N VAL A 256 21.15 14.83 -14.92
CA VAL A 256 21.06 15.58 -13.66
C VAL A 256 21.74 14.77 -12.56
N LEU A 257 22.81 15.31 -12.00
CA LEU A 257 23.62 14.69 -10.95
C LEU A 257 23.14 15.04 -9.54
N ALA A 258 22.59 16.26 -9.37
CA ALA A 258 21.98 16.71 -8.12
C ALA A 258 20.89 17.76 -8.40
N LEU A 259 19.82 17.73 -7.60
CA LEU A 259 18.74 18.72 -7.63
C LEU A 259 18.25 18.96 -6.22
N VAL A 260 18.45 20.18 -5.71
CA VAL A 260 18.13 20.55 -4.33
C VAL A 260 17.39 21.88 -4.27
N ALA A 261 16.50 22.01 -3.29
CA ALA A 261 15.80 23.25 -2.98
C ALA A 261 15.76 23.50 -1.47
N GLN A 262 15.64 24.77 -1.09
CA GLN A 262 15.44 25.24 0.27
C GLN A 262 14.25 26.22 0.31
N PRO A 263 13.41 26.18 1.37
CA PRO A 263 13.44 25.24 2.49
C PRO A 263 13.04 23.81 2.06
N THR A 264 13.49 22.81 2.84
CA THR A 264 13.16 21.38 2.64
C THR A 264 12.34 20.81 3.80
N PHE A 265 11.97 19.53 3.71
CA PHE A 265 11.22 18.78 4.71
C PHE A 265 11.77 17.34 4.83
N ASN A 266 11.48 16.66 5.93
CA ASN A 266 11.76 15.23 6.05
C ASN A 266 10.54 14.42 5.54
N PRO A 267 10.66 13.64 4.44
CA PRO A 267 9.54 12.90 3.88
C PRO A 267 9.07 11.76 4.80
N ASN A 268 9.88 11.32 5.77
CA ASN A 268 9.47 10.33 6.77
C ASN A 268 8.55 10.90 7.87
N ASP A 269 8.54 12.22 8.05
CA ASP A 269 7.70 12.93 9.02
C ASP A 269 6.52 13.61 8.32
N ILE A 270 5.31 13.12 8.58
CA ILE A 270 4.07 13.64 7.98
C ILE A 270 3.81 15.08 8.42
N SER A 271 4.15 15.44 9.67
CA SER A 271 3.90 16.78 10.21
C SER A 271 4.79 17.86 9.58
N ALA A 272 5.96 17.45 9.06
CA ALA A 272 6.91 18.33 8.38
C ALA A 272 6.52 18.68 6.93
N ARG A 273 5.50 18.02 6.35
CA ARG A 273 5.06 18.17 4.95
C ARG A 273 4.19 19.41 4.74
N GLN A 274 4.72 20.58 5.06
CA GLN A 274 4.03 21.86 4.84
C GLN A 274 4.14 22.28 3.37
N PRO A 275 3.07 22.81 2.74
CA PRO A 275 3.06 23.11 1.31
C PRO A 275 4.26 23.95 0.81
N GLU A 276 4.68 24.96 1.58
CA GLU A 276 5.82 25.80 1.24
C GLU A 276 7.15 25.02 1.19
N LYS A 277 7.32 24.05 2.10
CA LYS A 277 8.52 23.22 2.19
C LYS A 277 8.51 22.07 1.20
N VAL A 278 7.32 21.60 0.81
CA VAL A 278 7.14 20.50 -0.15
C VAL A 278 7.41 20.95 -1.60
N ARG A 279 7.19 22.24 -1.90
CA ARG A 279 7.38 22.79 -3.24
C ARG A 279 8.83 22.62 -3.74
N ASN A 280 9.00 21.94 -4.87
CA ASN A 280 10.29 21.83 -5.54
C ASN A 280 10.59 23.09 -6.38
N ARG A 281 11.16 24.10 -5.73
CA ARG A 281 11.47 25.41 -6.34
C ARG A 281 12.40 25.33 -7.55
N ALA A 282 13.22 24.30 -7.66
CA ALA A 282 14.11 24.13 -8.82
C ALA A 282 13.35 23.84 -10.13
N VAL A 283 12.12 23.35 -10.03
CA VAL A 283 11.30 22.94 -11.18
C VAL A 283 10.04 23.79 -11.31
N THR A 284 9.41 24.17 -10.19
CA THR A 284 8.10 24.84 -10.20
C THR A 284 8.17 26.36 -10.30
N ASP A 285 9.26 26.96 -9.82
CA ASP A 285 9.33 28.41 -9.69
C ASP A 285 9.95 29.01 -10.94
N LEU A 286 9.18 29.82 -11.66
CA LEU A 286 9.69 30.64 -12.76
C LEU A 286 10.40 31.87 -12.21
N MET A 287 11.56 32.17 -12.76
CA MET A 287 12.33 33.36 -12.43
C MET A 287 12.91 34.00 -13.69
N GLU A 288 13.06 35.33 -13.66
CA GLU A 288 13.76 36.04 -14.73
C GLU A 288 15.23 35.59 -14.74
N PRO A 289 15.77 35.17 -15.90
CA PRO A 289 17.11 34.62 -15.96
C PRO A 289 18.20 35.68 -15.73
N GLY A 290 17.88 36.97 -15.89
CA GLY A 290 18.83 38.08 -15.70
C GLY A 290 20.08 37.96 -16.57
N SER A 291 21.22 38.42 -16.05
CA SER A 291 22.50 38.35 -16.77
C SER A 291 22.93 36.95 -17.25
N PRO A 292 22.58 35.84 -16.59
CA PRO A 292 22.81 34.48 -17.12
C PRO A 292 22.36 34.21 -18.56
N ILE A 293 21.41 34.96 -19.12
CA ILE A 293 20.99 34.77 -20.52
C ILE A 293 21.95 35.41 -21.55
N LYS A 294 22.77 36.38 -21.13
CA LYS A 294 23.64 37.17 -22.03
C LYS A 294 24.58 36.33 -22.92
N PRO A 295 25.18 35.22 -22.46
CA PRO A 295 26.00 34.37 -23.33
C PRO A 295 25.24 33.87 -24.56
N PHE A 296 23.94 33.58 -24.46
CA PHE A 296 23.12 33.17 -25.60
C PHE A 296 22.88 34.32 -26.58
N THR A 297 22.74 35.55 -26.09
CA THR A 297 22.63 36.74 -26.94
C THR A 297 23.91 36.97 -27.73
N VAL A 298 25.07 36.88 -27.07
CA VAL A 298 26.38 37.02 -27.72
C VAL A 298 26.62 35.89 -28.71
N ALA A 299 26.32 34.64 -28.33
CA ALA A 299 26.43 33.49 -29.22
C ALA A 299 25.58 33.65 -30.48
N THR A 300 24.34 34.12 -30.34
CA THR A 300 23.46 34.42 -31.49
C THR A 300 24.04 35.51 -32.38
N ALA A 301 24.62 36.57 -31.81
CA ALA A 301 25.20 37.65 -32.59
C ALA A 301 26.44 37.20 -33.40
N ILE A 302 27.27 36.32 -32.83
CA ILE A 302 28.40 35.69 -33.51
C ILE A 302 27.91 34.72 -34.60
N ASP A 303 26.91 33.89 -34.30
CA ASP A 303 26.34 32.91 -35.24
C ASP A 303 25.69 33.56 -36.46
N LEU A 304 25.03 34.71 -36.27
CA LEU A 304 24.48 35.54 -37.34
C LEU A 304 25.55 36.35 -38.09
N GLY A 305 26.81 36.29 -37.68
CA GLY A 305 27.91 37.05 -38.27
C GLY A 305 27.81 38.57 -38.07
N LEU A 306 27.05 39.03 -37.08
CA LEU A 306 26.89 40.46 -36.77
C LEU A 306 28.12 41.03 -36.05
N ILE A 307 28.81 40.19 -35.29
CA ILE A 307 30.04 40.49 -34.56
C ILE A 307 30.99 39.29 -34.61
N ASP A 308 32.26 39.52 -34.33
CA ASP A 308 33.28 38.50 -34.08
C ASP A 308 33.85 38.65 -32.65
N PRO A 309 34.63 37.67 -32.14
CA PRO A 309 35.22 37.75 -30.80
C PRO A 309 36.13 38.96 -30.54
N GLU A 310 36.62 39.62 -31.59
CA GLU A 310 37.53 40.78 -31.50
C GLU A 310 36.78 42.12 -31.68
N THR A 311 35.47 42.08 -31.92
CA THR A 311 34.64 43.27 -32.14
C THR A 311 34.58 44.12 -30.88
N LEU A 312 35.09 45.36 -30.97
CA LEU A 312 35.06 46.32 -29.87
C LEU A 312 33.67 46.98 -29.77
N ILE A 313 33.08 46.93 -28.57
CA ILE A 313 31.79 47.55 -28.25
C ILE A 313 32.04 48.64 -27.21
N ASP A 314 31.65 49.88 -27.51
CA ASP A 314 31.69 50.96 -26.52
C ASP A 314 30.60 50.74 -25.46
N THR A 315 31.02 50.57 -24.21
CA THR A 315 30.13 50.37 -23.07
C THR A 315 29.93 51.64 -22.24
N SER A 316 30.39 52.81 -22.71
CA SER A 316 30.29 54.08 -22.00
C SER A 316 28.85 54.61 -21.94
N PRO A 317 28.40 55.24 -20.83
CA PRO A 317 29.08 55.46 -19.56
C PRO A 317 28.65 54.41 -18.52
N GLY A 318 28.66 53.11 -18.88
CA GLY A 318 28.21 52.01 -18.02
C GLY A 318 28.67 52.23 -16.57
N ARG A 319 27.70 52.29 -15.65
CA ARG A 319 27.97 52.49 -14.22
C ARG A 319 28.49 51.23 -13.57
#